data_AF-A0A0F9Y1F0-F1
#
_entry.id   AF-A0A0F9Y1F0-F1
#
_cell.length_a   1.000
_cell.length_b   1.000
_cell.length_c   1.000
_cell.angle_alpha   90.00
_cell.angle_beta   90.00
_cell.angle_gamma   90.00
#
_symmetry.space_group_name_H-M   'P 1'
#
loop_
_entity.id
_entity.type
_entity.pdbx_description
1 polymer ?
#
loop_
_entity_poly.entity_id
_entity_poly.type
_entity_poly.pdbx_seq_one_letter_code
_entity_poly.pdbx_strand_id
1 'polypeptide(L)' 'MAIKVAIHPMTSEQPLENCCFCRKPTPYWFDPKDVACCPPCAAVCNSSDVPSKEVWFRREWIANKRGKVHTNLKSD' A
#
# COMPACT_ATOMS: atom_id res chain seq x y z
N MET A 1 -4.82 -6.97 18.32
CA MET A 1 -5.61 -5.72 18.46
C MET A 1 -5.77 -5.11 17.07
N ALA A 2 -6.95 -4.57 16.78
CA ALA A 2 -7.21 -3.86 15.52
C ALA A 2 -6.20 -2.72 15.32
N ILE A 3 -5.87 -2.45 14.06
CA ILE A 3 -4.89 -1.45 13.66
C ILE A 3 -5.54 -0.08 13.76
N LYS A 4 -4.89 0.87 14.43
CA LYS A 4 -5.31 2.28 14.41
C LYS A 4 -4.63 2.98 13.24
N VAL A 5 -5.41 3.57 12.33
CA VAL A 5 -4.87 4.28 11.16
C VAL A 5 -5.21 5.77 11.22
N ALA A 6 -4.29 6.60 10.75
CA ALA A 6 -4.45 8.04 10.65
C ALA A 6 -4.59 8.47 9.17
N ILE A 7 -5.36 9.52 8.91
CA ILE A 7 -5.40 10.16 7.59
C ILE A 7 -4.18 11.07 7.51
N HIS A 8 -3.33 10.86 6.51
CA HIS A 8 -2.28 11.82 6.20
C HIS A 8 -2.86 12.94 5.31
N PRO A 9 -2.51 14.22 5.56
CA PRO A 9 -2.97 15.33 4.73
C PRO A 9 -2.39 15.16 3.33
N MET A 10 -3.25 14.75 2.39
CA MET A 10 -2.90 14.65 0.98
C MET A 10 -2.87 16.05 0.38
N THR A 11 -1.73 16.47 -0.18
CA THR A 11 -1.75 17.56 -1.16
C THR A 11 -2.26 17.00 -2.49
N SER A 12 -2.90 17.82 -3.31
CA SER A 12 -3.49 17.39 -4.60
C SER A 12 -2.49 16.79 -5.60
N GLU A 13 -1.19 16.90 -5.31
CA GLU A 13 -0.10 16.49 -6.19
C GLU A 13 0.52 15.14 -5.81
N GLN A 14 0.16 14.56 -4.65
CA GLN A 14 0.78 13.32 -4.20
C GLN A 14 -0.08 12.10 -4.58
N PRO A 15 0.49 11.09 -5.28
CA PRO A 15 -0.23 9.87 -5.57
C PRO A 15 -0.50 9.11 -4.27
N LEU A 16 -1.71 8.54 -4.17
CA LEU A 16 -2.08 7.67 -3.05
C LEU A 16 -1.24 6.39 -3.08
N GLU A 17 -0.71 6.01 -1.93
CA GLU A 17 -0.04 4.72 -1.76
C GLU A 17 -1.05 3.58 -1.61
N ASN A 18 -0.62 2.35 -1.91
CA ASN A 18 -1.47 1.18 -1.88
C ASN A 18 -1.48 0.55 -0.48
N CYS A 19 -2.68 0.21 0.01
CA CYS A 19 -2.86 -0.52 1.25
C CYS A 19 -1.98 -1.79 1.30
N CYS A 20 -1.23 -1.97 2.38
CA CYS A 20 -0.28 -3.06 2.58
C CYS A 20 -0.92 -4.47 2.57
N PHE A 21 -2.25 -4.57 2.69
CA PHE A 21 -3.01 -5.82 2.62
C PHE A 21 -3.75 -5.97 1.28
N CYS A 22 -4.69 -5.08 0.99
CA CYS A 22 -5.59 -5.23 -0.17
C CYS A 22 -5.14 -4.48 -1.43
N ARG A 23 -4.01 -3.76 -1.36
CA ARG A 23 -3.39 -3.04 -2.48
C ARG A 23 -4.23 -1.90 -3.08
N LYS A 24 -5.37 -1.55 -2.47
CA LYS A 24 -6.19 -0.40 -2.90
C LYS A 24 -5.50 0.91 -2.51
N PRO A 25 -5.47 1.93 -3.39
CA PRO A 25 -4.97 3.25 -3.04
C PRO A 25 -5.69 3.81 -1.83
N THR A 26 -4.97 4.38 -0.88
CA THR A 26 -5.56 4.84 0.38
C THR A 26 -4.76 6.01 0.99
N PRO A 27 -5.45 7.04 1.55
CA PRO A 27 -4.78 8.13 2.26
C PRO A 27 -4.50 7.80 3.73
N TYR A 28 -4.79 6.57 4.15
CA TYR A 28 -4.70 6.13 5.54
C TYR A 28 -3.40 5.38 5.78
N TRP A 29 -2.79 5.66 6.92
CA TRP A 29 -1.48 5.16 7.30
C TRP A 29 -1.50 4.51 8.67
N PHE A 30 -0.70 3.46 8.82
CA PHE A 30 -0.35 2.90 10.11
C PHE A 30 1.01 3.46 10.56
N ASP A 31 0.98 4.58 11.28
CA ASP A 31 2.14 5.35 11.70
C ASP A 31 3.24 4.50 12.38
N PRO A 32 2.95 3.52 13.25
CA PRO A 32 4.00 2.73 13.93
C PRO A 32 4.93 1.94 13.00
N LYS A 33 4.51 1.65 11.77
CA LYS A 33 5.36 1.00 10.76
C LYS A 33 5.50 1.80 9.47
N ASP A 34 4.94 3.02 9.45
CA ASP A 34 4.97 3.93 8.30
C ASP A 34 4.44 3.28 7.00
N VAL A 35 3.34 2.52 7.05
CA VAL A 35 2.79 1.88 5.84
C VAL A 35 1.33 2.26 5.61
N ALA A 36 0.95 2.41 4.35
CA ALA A 36 -0.44 2.64 3.96
C ALA A 36 -1.32 1.45 4.37
N CYS A 37 -2.42 1.72 5.07
CA CYS A 37 -3.38 0.71 5.53
C CYS A 37 -4.79 1.29 5.56
N CYS A 38 -5.71 0.72 4.77
CA CYS A 38 -7.07 1.26 4.70
C CYS A 38 -7.92 0.83 5.91
N PRO A 39 -8.95 1.62 6.30
CA PRO A 39 -9.79 1.30 7.46
C PRO A 39 -10.43 -0.10 7.44
N PRO A 40 -10.93 -0.62 6.30
CA PRO A 40 -11.49 -1.97 6.25
C PRO A 40 -10.48 -3.07 6.62
N CYS A 41 -9.23 -2.96 6.15
CA CYS A 41 -8.18 -3.91 6.52
C CYS A 41 -7.73 -3.71 7.97
N ALA A 42 -7.64 -2.45 8.41
CA ALA A 42 -7.26 -2.11 9.76
C ALA A 42 -8.23 -2.68 10.82
N ALA A 43 -9.52 -2.80 10.48
CA ALA A 43 -10.55 -3.35 11.35
C ALA A 43 -10.45 -4.87 11.55
N VAL A 44 -9.86 -5.61 10.61
CA VAL A 44 -9.85 -7.09 10.61
C VAL A 44 -8.46 -7.71 10.81
N CYS A 45 -7.39 -6.97 10.49
CA CYS A 45 -6.02 -7.45 10.62
C CYS A 45 -5.41 -7.07 11.98
N ASN A 46 -4.37 -7.82 12.41
CA ASN A 46 -3.59 -7.46 13.59
C ASN A 46 -2.36 -6.63 13.22
N SER A 47 -1.93 -5.79 14.15
CA SER A 47 -0.69 -5.00 14.01
C SER A 47 0.57 -5.86 13.83
N SER A 48 0.56 -7.11 14.31
CA SER A 48 1.62 -8.11 14.08
C SER A 48 1.75 -8.49 12.61
N ASP A 49 0.64 -8.50 11.87
CA ASP A 49 0.57 -8.94 10.47
C ASP A 49 0.97 -7.83 9.49
N VAL A 50 1.02 -6.58 9.99
CA VAL A 50 1.45 -5.43 9.20
C VAL A 50 2.93 -5.59 8.84
N PRO A 51 3.31 -5.56 7.55
CA PRO A 51 4.71 -5.66 7.16
C PRO A 51 5.53 -4.48 7.68
N SER A 52 6.84 -4.66 7.81
CA SER A 52 7.75 -3.52 7.93
C SER A 52 7.73 -2.68 6.64
N LYS A 53 8.14 -1.41 6.74
CA LYS A 53 8.29 -0.51 5.59
C LYS A 53 9.08 -1.15 4.44
N GLU A 54 10.22 -1.77 4.76
CA GLU A 54 11.08 -2.44 3.77
C GLU A 54 10.36 -3.59 3.04
N VAL A 55 9.68 -4.46 3.79
CA VAL A 55 8.92 -5.58 3.21
C VAL A 55 7.79 -5.05 2.33
N TRP A 56 7.11 -3.99 2.76
CA TRP A 56 6.05 -3.35 2.00
C TRP A 56 6.57 -2.72 0.70
N PHE A 57 7.66 -1.95 0.74
CA PHE A 57 8.32 -1.43 -0.46
C PHE A 57 8.75 -2.54 -1.42
N ARG A 58 9.31 -3.64 -0.90
CA ARG A 58 9.68 -4.78 -1.74
C ARG A 58 8.45 -5.40 -2.43
N ARG A 59 7.32 -5.51 -1.74
CA ARG A 59 6.05 -5.98 -2.32
C ARG A 59 5.53 -5.02 -3.39
N GLU A 60 5.57 -3.71 -3.15
CA GLU A 60 5.22 -2.68 -4.16
C GLU A 60 6.10 -2.82 -5.41
N TRP A 61 7.42 -2.94 -5.23
CA TRP A 61 8.36 -3.05 -6.32
C TRP A 61 8.11 -4.30 -7.18
N ILE A 62 7.85 -5.45 -6.56
CA ILE A 62 7.53 -6.69 -7.28
C ILE A 62 6.20 -6.53 -8.05
N ALA A 63 5.18 -5.96 -7.42
CA ALA A 63 3.88 -5.73 -8.06
C ALA A 63 4.00 -4.79 -9.27
N ASN A 64 4.75 -3.70 -9.13
CA ASN A 64 4.94 -2.71 -10.19
C ASN A 64 5.83 -3.23 -11.33
N LYS A 65 6.77 -4.15 -11.06
CA LYS A 65 7.57 -4.80 -12.11
C LYS A 65 6.75 -5.76 -12.97
N ARG A 66 5.76 -6.44 -12.41
CA ARG A 66 4.87 -7.32 -13.17
C ARG A 66 3.97 -6.56 -14.16
N GLY A 67 3.66 -5.29 -13.89
CA GLY A 67 2.92 -4.42 -14.80
C GLY A 67 3.69 -3.97 -16.05
N LYS A 68 5.03 -4.05 -16.06
CA LYS A 68 5.87 -3.61 -17.19
C LYS A 68 6.09 -4.66 -18.28
N VAL A 69 5.65 -5.91 -18.07
CA VAL A 69 5.85 -6.98 -19.07
C VAL A 69 4.80 -6.90 -20.20
N HIS A 70 3.74 -6.11 -20.06
CA HIS A 70 2.61 -6.10 -21.01
C HIS A 70 2.52 -4.88 -21.96
N THR A 71 3.55 -4.03 -22.08
CA THR A 71 3.55 -2.90 -23.04
C THR A 71 4.45 -3.09 -24.26
N ASN A 72 5.06 -4.27 -24.45
CA ASN A 72 5.86 -4.56 -25.65
C ASN A 72 5.24 -5.68 -26.50
N LEU A 73 3.95 -5.59 -26.84
CA LEU A 73 3.41 -6.42 -27.92
C LEU A 73 2.24 -5.71 -28.65
N LYS A 74 2.61 -5.01 -29.72
CA LYS A 74 1.83 -4.63 -30.93
C LYS A 74 2.72 -3.64 -31.70
N SER A 75 3.07 -3.79 -32.98
CA SER A 75 2.84 -4.81 -34.01
C SER A 75 3.89 -4.52 -35.11
N ASP A 76 4.08 -5.48 -36.02
CA ASP A 76 4.89 -5.38 -37.26
C ASP A 76 4.80 -4.04 -38.02
#